data_AF-A0A7X6YV94-F1
#
_entry.id   AF-A0A7X6YV94-F1
#
_cell.length_a   1.000
_cell.length_b   1.000
_cell.length_c   1.000
_cell.angle_alpha   90.00
_cell.angle_beta   90.00
_cell.angle_gamma   90.00
#
_symmetry.space_group_name_H-M   'P 1'
#
loop_
_entity.id
_entity.type
_entity.pdbx_description
1 polymer ?
#
loop_
_entity_poly.entity_id
_entity_poly.type
_entity_poly.pdbx_seq_one_letter_code
_entity_poly.pdbx_strand_id
1 'polypeptide(L)'
;MAERATGGRAGEGGPVLLEDQTLRDGLQNESRLLSLEGKLEIARLLAAAGVRRLQVCSFVDPRRVPQMAGTEELVAQVRRELPGVECTALVLNDRGLQRALGCGLRRLSLSVSLADSHSHRNAGCGAGEALSRVTGLVGRAREQGMVVRAGLQCAFGGDREPVDWMRVVAAAGQLVAAGAAEINLADTAGVAGPDEVARLVGRVRQAVAVPLSLHLHGSRQRAQANLLAGYRA
;
A
#
# COMPACT_ATOMS: atom_id res chain seq x y z
N MET A 1 28.27 44.15 -3.79
CA MET A 1 27.05 44.00 -4.61
C MET A 1 26.38 42.72 -4.18
N ALA A 2 25.12 42.80 -3.78
CA ALA A 2 24.37 41.71 -3.16
C ALA A 2 24.08 40.58 -4.16
N GLU A 3 24.52 39.36 -3.83
CA GLU A 3 24.05 38.14 -4.50
C GLU A 3 22.61 37.87 -4.08
N ARG A 4 21.74 37.87 -5.08
CA ARG A 4 20.31 37.60 -4.94
C ARG A 4 20.12 36.12 -4.62
N ALA A 5 19.59 35.85 -3.43
CA ALA A 5 18.95 34.58 -3.12
C ALA A 5 17.79 34.35 -4.11
N THR A 6 17.93 33.35 -4.98
CA THR A 6 16.81 32.84 -5.77
C THR A 6 15.90 32.05 -4.84
N GLY A 7 14.82 32.71 -4.40
CA GLY A 7 13.73 32.07 -3.68
C GLY A 7 13.14 30.94 -4.54
N GLY A 8 13.27 29.70 -4.06
CA GLY A 8 12.56 28.56 -4.61
C GLY A 8 11.05 28.80 -4.51
N ARG A 9 10.35 28.67 -5.63
CA ARG A 9 8.89 28.72 -5.67
C ARG A 9 8.35 27.54 -4.86
N ALA A 10 7.46 27.82 -3.90
CA ALA A 10 6.56 26.81 -3.36
C ALA A 10 5.70 26.28 -4.51
N GLY A 11 5.98 25.09 -5.04
CA GLY A 11 5.19 24.54 -6.16
C GLY A 11 5.76 23.34 -6.91
N GLU A 12 7.06 23.03 -6.82
CA GLU A 12 7.61 21.83 -7.48
C GLU A 12 7.60 20.66 -6.49
N GLY A 13 6.45 19.99 -6.39
CA GLY A 13 6.35 18.74 -5.65
C GLY A 13 7.35 17.73 -6.20
N GLY A 14 8.03 17.00 -5.30
CA GLY A 14 8.97 15.94 -5.67
C GLY A 14 8.32 14.88 -6.57
N PRO A 15 9.12 13.97 -7.16
CA PRO A 15 8.62 12.98 -8.10
C PRO A 15 7.50 12.13 -7.47
N VAL A 16 6.35 12.04 -8.15
CA VAL A 16 5.27 11.13 -7.76
C VAL A 16 5.66 9.71 -8.15
N LEU A 17 5.63 8.80 -7.19
CA LEU A 17 5.87 7.39 -7.43
C LEU A 17 4.54 6.65 -7.58
N LEU A 18 4.38 5.95 -8.71
CA LEU A 18 3.27 5.03 -8.94
C LEU A 18 3.70 3.61 -8.56
N GLU A 19 2.95 2.99 -7.63
CA GLU A 19 3.01 1.54 -7.42
C GLU A 19 1.80 0.89 -8.08
N ASP A 20 2.06 0.09 -9.12
CA ASP A 20 0.98 -0.66 -9.76
C ASP A 20 0.55 -1.85 -8.89
N GLN A 21 -0.77 -2.05 -8.81
CA GLN A 21 -1.43 -3.07 -7.98
C GLN A 21 -2.03 -4.21 -8.80
N THR A 22 -1.91 -4.19 -10.14
CA THR A 22 -2.61 -5.09 -11.07
C THR A 22 -2.34 -6.54 -10.72
N LEU A 23 -1.06 -6.90 -10.53
CA LEU A 23 -0.63 -8.28 -10.29
C LEU A 23 -1.07 -8.86 -8.93
N ARG A 24 -1.39 -8.01 -7.96
CA ARG A 24 -1.90 -8.42 -6.64
C ARG A 24 -3.38 -8.10 -6.50
N ASP A 25 -3.71 -6.83 -6.28
CA ASP A 25 -5.07 -6.40 -5.95
C ASP A 25 -6.02 -6.57 -7.13
N GLY A 26 -5.55 -6.19 -8.33
CA GLY A 26 -6.33 -6.30 -9.56
C GLY A 26 -6.72 -7.76 -9.82
N LEU A 27 -5.74 -8.66 -9.88
CA LEU A 27 -6.00 -10.07 -10.15
C LEU A 27 -6.76 -10.79 -9.04
N GLN A 28 -6.63 -10.39 -7.77
CA GLN A 28 -7.21 -11.13 -6.65
C GLN A 28 -8.74 -11.32 -6.77
N ASN A 29 -9.45 -10.37 -7.37
CA ASN A 29 -10.91 -10.42 -7.54
C ASN A 29 -11.34 -10.87 -8.94
N GLU A 30 -10.40 -11.18 -9.83
CA GLU A 30 -10.71 -11.66 -11.18
C GLU A 30 -11.12 -13.13 -11.16
N SER A 31 -12.18 -13.44 -11.90
CA SER A 31 -12.67 -14.83 -12.05
C SER A 31 -11.70 -15.69 -12.88
N ARG A 32 -10.94 -15.06 -13.77
CA ARG A 32 -9.97 -15.73 -14.63
C ARG A 32 -8.65 -15.91 -13.91
N LEU A 33 -8.19 -17.16 -13.84
CA LEU A 33 -6.83 -17.49 -13.42
C LEU A 33 -5.86 -17.24 -14.58
N LEU A 34 -4.87 -16.38 -14.37
CA LEU A 34 -3.78 -16.18 -15.32
C LEU A 34 -2.65 -17.19 -15.07
N SER A 35 -2.06 -17.68 -16.16
CA SER A 35 -0.81 -18.44 -16.12
C SER A 35 0.32 -17.55 -15.60
N LEU A 36 1.42 -18.18 -15.16
CA LEU A 36 2.63 -17.45 -14.77
C LEU A 36 3.13 -16.52 -15.89
N GLU A 37 3.17 -17.02 -17.13
CA GLU A 37 3.57 -16.22 -18.30
C GLU A 37 2.62 -15.03 -18.53
N GLY A 38 1.31 -15.22 -18.34
CA GLY A 38 0.34 -14.12 -18.44
C GLY A 38 0.58 -13.03 -17.40
N LYS A 39 0.97 -13.40 -16.17
CA LYS A 39 1.35 -12.44 -15.12
C LYS A 39 2.67 -11.75 -15.45
N LEU A 40 3.64 -12.47 -16.00
CA LEU A 40 4.93 -11.89 -16.41
C LEU A 40 4.75 -10.89 -17.56
N GLU A 41 3.91 -11.21 -18.53
CA GLU A 41 3.61 -10.30 -19.63
C GLU A 41 3.03 -8.97 -19.12
N ILE A 42 2.10 -9.02 -18.17
CA ILE A 42 1.60 -7.81 -17.50
C ILE A 42 2.75 -7.03 -16.83
N ALA A 43 3.66 -7.72 -16.11
CA ALA A 43 4.80 -7.07 -15.47
C ALA A 43 5.72 -6.36 -16.49
N ARG A 44 6.00 -7.01 -17.62
CA ARG A 44 6.82 -6.47 -18.71
C ARG A 44 6.16 -5.25 -19.34
N LEU A 45 4.86 -5.31 -19.62
CA LEU A 45 4.10 -4.19 -20.18
C LEU A 45 4.09 -2.97 -19.24
N LEU A 46 3.90 -3.20 -17.93
CA LEU A 46 3.95 -2.13 -16.93
C LEU A 46 5.35 -1.51 -16.82
N ALA A 47 6.40 -2.34 -16.84
CA ALA A 47 7.78 -1.87 -16.82
C ALA A 47 8.14 -1.06 -18.07
N ALA A 48 7.69 -1.52 -19.25
CA ALA A 48 7.84 -0.83 -20.52
C ALA A 48 7.09 0.51 -20.54
N ALA A 49 5.93 0.59 -19.88
CA ALA A 49 5.17 1.83 -19.69
C ALA A 49 5.81 2.82 -18.69
N GLY A 50 6.93 2.44 -18.05
CA GLY A 50 7.67 3.31 -17.14
C GLY A 50 7.38 3.10 -15.65
N VAL A 51 6.54 2.13 -15.28
CA VAL A 51 6.29 1.81 -13.86
C VAL A 51 7.56 1.20 -13.25
N ARG A 52 7.94 1.66 -12.05
CA ARG A 52 9.17 1.24 -11.36
C ARG A 52 8.93 0.56 -10.02
N ARG A 53 7.70 0.59 -9.50
CA ARG A 53 7.32 -0.19 -8.31
C ARG A 53 6.09 -1.02 -8.65
N LEU A 54 6.18 -2.33 -8.47
CA LEU A 54 5.09 -3.26 -8.72
C LEU A 54 4.80 -4.05 -7.44
N GLN A 55 3.54 -4.05 -7.00
CA GLN A 55 3.10 -5.04 -6.04
C GLN A 55 2.77 -6.34 -6.76
N VAL A 56 3.76 -7.22 -6.82
CA VAL A 56 3.74 -8.39 -7.72
C VAL A 56 2.91 -9.56 -7.18
N CYS A 57 2.68 -9.62 -5.86
CA CYS A 57 2.03 -10.78 -5.25
C CYS A 57 1.54 -10.53 -3.82
N SER A 58 0.87 -11.54 -3.27
CA SER A 58 0.52 -11.66 -1.86
C SER A 58 0.90 -13.04 -1.34
N PHE A 59 1.62 -13.13 -0.22
CA PHE A 59 2.02 -14.41 0.38
C PHE A 59 0.90 -15.04 1.23
N VAL A 60 -0.30 -15.10 0.68
CA VAL A 60 -1.50 -15.73 1.26
C VAL A 60 -1.55 -17.23 0.95
N ASP A 61 -2.55 -17.90 1.52
CA ASP A 61 -2.84 -19.30 1.20
C ASP A 61 -3.45 -19.39 -0.21
N PRO A 62 -2.77 -20.03 -1.19
CA PRO A 62 -3.27 -20.12 -2.56
C PRO A 62 -4.54 -20.98 -2.67
N ARG A 63 -4.88 -21.80 -1.67
CA ARG A 63 -6.15 -22.52 -1.64
C ARG A 63 -7.33 -21.59 -1.38
N ARG A 64 -7.07 -20.48 -0.67
CA ARG A 64 -8.07 -19.42 -0.39
C ARG A 64 -8.06 -18.34 -1.46
N VAL A 65 -6.91 -18.08 -2.06
CA VAL A 65 -6.74 -17.09 -3.14
C VAL A 65 -5.95 -17.73 -4.29
N PRO A 66 -6.59 -18.53 -5.16
CA PRO A 66 -5.93 -19.24 -6.25
C PRO A 66 -5.13 -18.33 -7.20
N GLN A 67 -5.56 -17.06 -7.33
CA GLN A 67 -4.89 -16.05 -8.13
C GLN A 67 -3.46 -15.78 -7.65
N MET A 68 -3.15 -16.02 -6.37
CA MET A 68 -1.82 -15.83 -5.78
C MET A 68 -0.95 -17.11 -5.81
N ALA A 69 -1.40 -18.18 -6.48
CA ALA A 69 -0.57 -19.35 -6.72
C ALA A 69 0.68 -19.01 -7.57
N GLY A 70 1.79 -19.70 -7.32
CA GLY A 70 3.06 -19.49 -8.01
C GLY A 70 3.77 -18.17 -7.68
N THR A 71 3.47 -17.59 -6.51
CA THR A 71 4.01 -16.29 -6.09
C THR A 71 5.55 -16.26 -6.06
N GLU A 72 6.18 -17.28 -5.47
CA GLU A 72 7.64 -17.35 -5.35
C GLU A 72 8.33 -17.35 -6.74
N GLU A 73 7.79 -18.13 -7.67
CA GLU A 73 8.30 -18.23 -9.03
C GLU A 73 8.10 -16.90 -9.80
N LEU A 74 6.94 -16.28 -9.66
CA LEU A 74 6.66 -14.96 -10.26
C LEU A 74 7.64 -13.90 -9.74
N VAL A 75 7.85 -13.83 -8.43
CA VAL A 75 8.81 -12.87 -7.83
C VAL A 75 10.21 -13.09 -8.39
N ALA A 76 10.67 -14.35 -8.46
CA ALA A 76 11.99 -14.68 -8.98
C ALA A 76 12.15 -14.28 -10.45
N GLN A 77 11.17 -14.58 -11.30
CA GLN A 77 11.22 -14.27 -12.73
C GLN A 77 11.14 -12.76 -12.99
N VAL A 78 10.22 -12.03 -12.33
CA VAL A 78 10.14 -10.56 -12.45
C VAL A 78 11.45 -9.90 -12.05
N ARG A 79 12.04 -10.28 -10.90
CA ARG A 79 13.30 -9.68 -10.44
C ARG A 79 14.47 -9.96 -11.38
N ARG A 80 14.49 -11.13 -12.01
CA ARG A 80 15.52 -11.53 -12.97
C ARG A 80 15.38 -10.77 -14.30
N GLU A 81 14.15 -10.66 -14.82
CA GLU A 81 13.88 -10.06 -16.13
C GLU A 81 13.80 -8.54 -16.10
N LEU A 82 13.39 -7.96 -14.97
CA LEU A 82 13.11 -6.53 -14.81
C LEU A 82 13.91 -5.93 -13.65
N PRO A 83 15.26 -5.90 -13.70
CA PRO A 83 16.11 -5.45 -12.58
C PRO A 83 15.91 -3.97 -12.18
N GLY A 84 15.30 -3.16 -13.06
CA GLY A 84 14.94 -1.76 -12.78
C GLY A 84 13.59 -1.58 -12.07
N VAL A 85 12.89 -2.66 -11.74
CA VAL A 85 11.58 -2.65 -11.06
C VAL A 85 11.72 -3.11 -9.62
N GLU A 86 11.27 -2.29 -8.67
CA GLU A 86 11.12 -2.65 -7.27
C GLU A 86 9.88 -3.53 -7.08
N CYS A 87 10.11 -4.81 -6.78
CA CYS A 87 9.05 -5.73 -6.41
C CYS A 87 8.64 -5.56 -4.95
N THR A 88 7.34 -5.42 -4.70
CA THR A 88 6.73 -5.43 -3.36
C THR A 88 5.70 -6.55 -3.24
N ALA A 89 5.41 -6.96 -2.02
CA ALA A 89 4.42 -8.00 -1.77
C ALA A 89 3.55 -7.69 -0.56
N LEU A 90 2.27 -8.09 -0.63
CA LEU A 90 1.37 -8.08 0.52
C LEU A 90 1.69 -9.24 1.46
N VAL A 91 1.85 -8.93 2.74
CA VAL A 91 2.08 -9.90 3.82
C VAL A 91 1.09 -9.67 4.94
N LEU A 92 0.46 -10.74 5.42
CA LEU A 92 -0.59 -10.68 6.45
C LEU A 92 -0.20 -11.38 7.77
N ASN A 93 0.90 -12.12 7.79
CA ASN A 93 1.37 -12.87 8.96
C ASN A 93 2.86 -13.25 8.84
N ASP A 94 3.41 -13.83 9.91
CA ASP A 94 4.82 -14.25 9.99
C ASP A 94 5.21 -15.26 8.93
N ARG A 95 4.32 -16.20 8.57
CA ARG A 95 4.60 -17.16 7.49
C ARG A 95 4.79 -16.45 6.16
N GLY A 96 3.97 -15.45 5.86
CA GLY A 96 4.11 -14.61 4.68
C GLY A 96 5.41 -13.80 4.70
N LEU A 97 5.80 -13.27 5.86
CA LEU A 97 7.06 -12.55 6.05
C LEU A 97 8.26 -13.45 5.72
N GLN A 98 8.29 -14.68 6.27
CA GLN A 98 9.37 -15.63 6.01
C GLN A 98 9.45 -16.03 4.52
N ARG A 99 8.31 -16.24 3.85
CA ARG A 99 8.28 -16.51 2.41
C ARG A 99 8.82 -15.33 1.60
N ALA A 100 8.46 -14.11 1.97
CA ALA A 100 8.94 -12.91 1.30
C ALA A 100 10.46 -12.71 1.46
N LEU A 101 11.00 -12.98 2.66
CA LEU A 101 12.44 -12.99 2.93
C LEU A 101 13.15 -14.04 2.07
N GLY A 102 12.60 -15.26 2.00
CA GLY A 102 13.15 -16.33 1.16
C GLY A 102 13.16 -16.00 -0.33
N CYS A 103 12.26 -15.11 -0.79
CA CYS A 103 12.26 -14.60 -2.16
C CYS A 103 13.22 -13.42 -2.37
N GLY A 104 13.96 -12.99 -1.34
CA GLY A 104 14.89 -11.86 -1.39
C GLY A 104 14.23 -10.50 -1.65
N LEU A 105 12.95 -10.35 -1.30
CA LEU A 105 12.28 -9.05 -1.36
C LEU A 105 12.87 -8.11 -0.31
N ARG A 106 12.86 -6.80 -0.61
CA ARG A 106 13.32 -5.74 0.31
C ARG A 106 12.19 -4.88 0.85
N ARG A 107 11.06 -4.83 0.14
CA ARG A 107 9.90 -4.00 0.49
C ARG A 107 8.63 -4.82 0.62
N LEU A 108 7.90 -4.57 1.70
CA LEU A 108 6.63 -5.23 2.00
C LEU A 108 5.51 -4.21 2.14
N SER A 109 4.30 -4.66 1.82
CA SER A 109 3.07 -3.99 2.16
C SER A 109 2.36 -4.80 3.24
N LEU A 110 2.06 -4.17 4.36
CA LEU A 110 1.18 -4.71 5.40
C LEU A 110 -0.04 -3.80 5.47
N SER A 111 -1.21 -4.32 5.83
CA SER A 111 -2.43 -3.50 5.91
C SER A 111 -3.33 -3.92 7.05
N VAL A 112 -4.00 -2.93 7.64
CA VAL A 112 -4.98 -3.11 8.71
C VAL A 112 -6.24 -2.30 8.42
N SER A 113 -7.40 -2.83 8.78
CA SER A 113 -8.66 -2.10 8.72
C SER A 113 -8.94 -1.36 10.02
N LEU A 114 -9.37 -0.11 9.89
CA LEU A 114 -9.74 0.74 11.01
C LEU A 114 -11.24 0.72 11.36
N ALA A 115 -12.05 0.01 10.57
CA ALA A 115 -13.46 -0.23 10.80
C ALA A 115 -13.67 -1.66 11.32
N ASP A 116 -14.33 -1.85 12.47
CA ASP A 116 -14.49 -3.16 13.11
C ASP A 116 -15.28 -4.13 12.22
N SER A 117 -16.34 -3.66 11.57
CA SER A 117 -17.15 -4.45 10.65
C SER A 117 -16.36 -5.00 9.47
N HIS A 118 -15.44 -4.22 8.90
CA HIS A 118 -14.55 -4.65 7.83
C HIS A 118 -13.41 -5.52 8.38
N SER A 119 -12.83 -5.16 9.54
CA SER A 119 -11.77 -5.94 10.19
C SER A 119 -12.21 -7.35 10.54
N HIS A 120 -13.44 -7.57 11.03
CA HIS A 120 -13.94 -8.91 11.29
C HIS A 120 -14.02 -9.78 10.03
N ARG A 121 -14.44 -9.22 8.89
CA ARG A 121 -14.48 -9.95 7.61
C ARG A 121 -13.09 -10.23 7.07
N ASN A 122 -12.17 -9.28 7.19
CA ASN A 122 -10.84 -9.35 6.60
C ASN A 122 -9.83 -10.13 7.45
N ALA A 123 -9.84 -9.91 8.76
CA ALA A 123 -8.84 -10.40 9.73
C ALA A 123 -9.43 -11.28 10.84
N GLY A 124 -10.76 -11.44 10.90
CA GLY A 124 -11.42 -12.29 11.90
C GLY A 124 -11.45 -11.72 13.32
N CYS A 125 -11.09 -10.46 13.51
CA CYS A 125 -11.03 -9.78 14.82
C CYS A 125 -11.34 -8.29 14.69
N GLY A 126 -11.53 -7.62 15.84
CA GLY A 126 -11.75 -6.18 15.88
C GLY A 126 -10.54 -5.39 15.37
N ALA A 127 -10.78 -4.19 14.86
CA ALA A 127 -9.79 -3.32 14.26
C ALA A 127 -8.66 -2.91 15.22
N GLY A 128 -8.96 -2.75 16.52
CA GLY A 128 -7.93 -2.49 17.54
C GLY A 128 -6.97 -3.67 17.72
N GLU A 129 -7.51 -4.89 17.80
CA GLU A 129 -6.70 -6.12 17.89
C GLU A 129 -5.88 -6.34 16.60
N ALA A 130 -6.51 -6.14 15.44
CA ALA A 130 -5.83 -6.23 14.15
C ALA A 130 -4.68 -5.22 14.03
N LEU A 131 -4.86 -3.99 14.54
CA LEU A 131 -3.81 -2.97 14.56
C LEU A 131 -2.63 -3.40 15.44
N SER A 132 -2.88 -3.93 16.64
CA SER A 132 -1.82 -4.46 17.49
C SER A 132 -1.04 -5.59 16.82
N ARG A 133 -1.73 -6.53 16.15
CA ARG A 133 -1.09 -7.63 15.41
C ARG A 133 -0.21 -7.13 14.27
N VAL A 134 -0.73 -6.20 13.45
CA VAL A 134 0.01 -5.62 12.33
C VAL A 134 1.18 -4.78 12.83
N THR A 135 1.02 -4.01 13.90
CA THR A 135 2.10 -3.23 14.52
C THR A 135 3.25 -4.13 14.97
N GLY A 136 2.95 -5.26 15.61
CA GLY A 136 3.97 -6.26 15.96
C GLY A 136 4.67 -6.87 14.73
N LEU A 137 3.93 -7.12 13.64
CA LEU A 137 4.50 -7.65 12.40
C LEU A 137 5.38 -6.62 11.66
N VAL A 138 5.03 -5.33 11.70
CA VAL A 138 5.87 -4.23 11.20
C VAL A 138 7.23 -4.23 11.92
N GLY A 139 7.22 -4.30 13.26
CA GLY A 139 8.45 -4.35 14.06
C GLY A 139 9.34 -5.53 13.68
N ARG A 140 8.78 -6.74 13.62
CA ARG A 140 9.53 -7.94 13.21
C ARG A 140 10.06 -7.85 11.78
N ALA A 141 9.27 -7.32 10.84
CA ALA A 141 9.72 -7.14 9.47
C ALA A 141 10.91 -6.16 9.40
N ARG A 142 10.86 -5.06 10.16
CA ARG A 142 11.97 -4.11 10.28
C ARG A 142 13.23 -4.75 10.88
N GLU A 143 13.09 -5.56 11.94
CA GLU A 143 14.22 -6.29 12.55
C GLU A 143 14.92 -7.22 11.55
N GLN A 144 14.17 -7.74 10.58
CA GLN A 144 14.68 -8.56 9.48
C GLN A 144 15.20 -7.73 8.29
N GLY A 145 15.32 -6.41 8.45
CA GLY A 145 15.85 -5.49 7.43
C GLY A 145 14.87 -5.11 6.32
N MET A 146 13.57 -5.40 6.46
CA MET A 146 12.57 -5.06 5.45
C MET A 146 12.14 -3.60 5.55
N VAL A 147 11.89 -2.98 4.39
CA VAL A 147 11.22 -1.69 4.28
C VAL A 147 9.72 -1.91 4.22
N VAL A 148 8.99 -1.41 5.21
CA VAL A 148 7.54 -1.66 5.33
C VAL A 148 6.74 -0.44 4.93
N ARG A 149 5.83 -0.61 3.97
CA ARG A 149 4.67 0.27 3.81
C ARG A 149 3.49 -0.28 4.61
N ALA A 150 2.97 0.50 5.54
CA ALA A 150 1.83 0.11 6.35
C ALA A 150 0.55 0.82 5.87
N GLY A 151 -0.46 0.04 5.47
CA GLY A 151 -1.71 0.51 4.93
C GLY A 151 -2.83 0.57 5.96
N LEU A 152 -3.54 1.69 5.96
CA LEU A 152 -4.73 1.93 6.75
C LEU A 152 -5.96 1.82 5.83
N GLN A 153 -6.61 0.66 5.86
CA GLN A 153 -7.88 0.43 5.17
C GLN A 153 -9.01 1.12 5.92
N CYS A 154 -10.04 1.52 5.17
CA CYS A 154 -11.17 2.31 5.68
C CYS A 154 -10.72 3.65 6.28
N ALA A 155 -9.60 4.23 5.80
CA ALA A 155 -9.09 5.51 6.31
C ALA A 155 -10.09 6.66 6.11
N PHE A 156 -10.96 6.54 5.11
CA PHE A 156 -12.00 7.52 4.78
C PHE A 156 -13.40 7.04 5.17
N GLY A 157 -13.50 6.03 6.05
CA GLY A 157 -14.75 5.37 6.43
C GLY A 157 -14.86 3.94 5.90
N GLY A 158 -15.64 3.13 6.61
CA GLY A 158 -16.01 1.78 6.21
C GLY A 158 -17.33 1.76 5.43
N ASP A 159 -17.68 0.60 4.87
CA ASP A 159 -18.93 0.38 4.13
C ASP A 159 -20.18 0.52 5.02
N ARG A 160 -20.03 0.27 6.33
CA ARG A 160 -21.15 0.21 7.30
C ARG A 160 -21.01 1.20 8.46
N GLU A 161 -19.86 1.83 8.62
CA GLU A 161 -19.57 2.68 9.77
C GLU A 161 -18.53 3.74 9.45
N PRO A 162 -18.62 4.93 10.07
CA PRO A 162 -17.59 5.96 9.93
C PRO A 162 -16.32 5.55 10.69
N VAL A 163 -15.18 6.08 10.24
CA VAL A 163 -13.90 5.99 10.96
C VAL A 163 -13.46 7.39 11.31
N ASP A 164 -13.22 7.65 12.61
CA ASP A 164 -12.71 8.94 13.08
C ASP A 164 -11.30 9.19 12.54
N TRP A 165 -11.06 10.37 11.96
CA TRP A 165 -9.75 10.77 11.47
C TRP A 165 -8.68 10.74 12.58
N MET A 166 -9.05 10.98 13.84
CA MET A 166 -8.12 10.87 14.98
C MET A 166 -7.60 9.45 15.13
N ARG A 167 -8.47 8.45 14.91
CA ARG A 167 -8.09 7.03 14.92
C ARG A 167 -7.09 6.72 13.81
N VAL A 168 -7.28 7.30 12.62
CA VAL A 168 -6.34 7.14 11.48
C VAL A 168 -4.97 7.72 11.83
N VAL A 169 -4.93 8.94 12.36
CA VAL A 169 -3.69 9.61 12.75
C VAL A 169 -2.97 8.83 13.85
N ALA A 170 -3.69 8.36 14.87
CA ALA A 170 -3.09 7.58 15.96
C ALA A 170 -2.53 6.24 15.43
N ALA A 171 -3.26 5.56 14.56
CA ALA A 171 -2.80 4.31 13.94
C ALA A 171 -1.55 4.51 13.07
N ALA A 172 -1.50 5.60 12.28
CA ALA A 172 -0.31 5.95 11.51
C ALA A 172 0.90 6.17 12.42
N GLY A 173 0.73 6.92 13.51
CA GLY A 173 1.79 7.13 14.51
C GLY A 173 2.29 5.83 15.14
N GLN A 174 1.38 4.92 15.52
CA GLN A 174 1.74 3.60 16.07
C GLN A 174 2.57 2.76 15.08
N LEU A 175 2.16 2.72 13.81
CA LEU A 175 2.85 1.95 12.77
C LEU A 175 4.22 2.55 12.45
N VAL A 176 4.36 3.87 12.42
CA VAL A 176 5.65 4.55 12.25
C VAL A 176 6.57 4.30 13.44
N ALA A 177 6.05 4.38 14.67
CA ALA A 177 6.82 4.05 15.87
C ALA A 177 7.33 2.60 15.86
N ALA A 178 6.54 1.66 15.31
CA ALA A 178 6.97 0.28 15.10
C ALA A 178 7.97 0.10 13.95
N GLY A 179 8.17 1.11 13.11
CA GLY A 179 9.17 1.10 12.04
C GLY A 179 8.64 1.08 10.61
N ALA A 180 7.36 1.39 10.39
CA ALA A 180 6.86 1.60 9.04
C ALA A 180 7.60 2.78 8.38
N ALA A 181 8.09 2.55 7.17
CA ALA A 181 8.84 3.53 6.37
C ALA A 181 7.95 4.33 5.41
N GLU A 182 6.69 3.94 5.25
CA GLU A 182 5.70 4.58 4.37
C GLU A 182 4.29 4.27 4.93
N ILE A 183 3.39 5.27 4.94
CA ILE A 183 1.99 5.08 5.35
C ILE A 183 1.08 5.20 4.14
N ASN A 184 0.25 4.18 3.90
CA ASN A 184 -0.73 4.18 2.83
C ASN A 184 -2.14 4.43 3.37
N LEU A 185 -2.80 5.49 2.92
CA LEU A 185 -4.22 5.76 3.23
C LEU A 185 -5.10 5.16 2.14
N ALA A 186 -5.98 4.22 2.49
CA ALA A 186 -6.83 3.54 1.53
C ALA A 186 -8.32 3.92 1.68
N ASP A 187 -8.92 4.36 0.57
CA ASP A 187 -10.36 4.52 0.38
C ASP A 187 -10.97 3.18 -0.03
N THR A 188 -11.04 2.25 0.92
CA THR A 188 -11.48 0.88 0.69
C THR A 188 -12.90 0.77 0.11
N ALA A 189 -13.79 1.69 0.47
CA ALA A 189 -15.15 1.72 -0.04
C ALA A 189 -15.30 2.50 -1.35
N GLY A 190 -14.33 3.34 -1.73
CA GLY A 190 -14.38 4.16 -2.94
C GLY A 190 -15.38 5.32 -2.86
N VAL A 191 -15.68 5.78 -1.64
CA VAL A 191 -16.72 6.77 -1.36
C VAL A 191 -16.17 8.13 -0.96
N ALA A 192 -14.85 8.28 -0.78
CA ALA A 192 -14.25 9.51 -0.31
C ALA A 192 -14.42 10.66 -1.33
N GLY A 193 -14.67 11.87 -0.82
CA GLY A 193 -14.64 13.10 -1.59
C GLY A 193 -13.25 13.76 -1.61
N PRO A 194 -12.93 14.61 -2.60
CA PRO A 194 -11.63 15.28 -2.70
C PRO A 194 -11.25 16.09 -1.46
N ASP A 195 -12.21 16.80 -0.85
CA ASP A 195 -11.98 17.59 0.36
C ASP A 195 -11.67 16.72 1.58
N GLU A 196 -12.28 15.54 1.67
CA GLU A 196 -12.01 14.59 2.75
C GLU A 196 -10.60 14.01 2.60
N VAL A 197 -10.21 13.69 1.37
CA VAL A 197 -8.85 13.24 1.04
C VAL A 197 -7.82 14.30 1.44
N ALA A 198 -7.99 15.54 0.99
CA ALA A 198 -7.06 16.61 1.30
C ALA A 198 -6.93 16.86 2.82
N ARG A 199 -8.06 16.90 3.54
CA ARG A 199 -8.06 17.10 5.00
C ARG A 199 -7.34 15.98 5.75
N LEU A 200 -7.61 14.72 5.41
CA LEU A 200 -6.98 13.60 6.11
C LEU A 200 -5.49 13.50 5.80
N VAL A 201 -5.09 13.68 4.54
CA VAL A 201 -3.68 13.69 4.14
C VAL A 201 -2.92 14.78 4.90
N GLY A 202 -3.46 16.00 4.95
CA GLY A 202 -2.84 17.11 5.68
C GLY A 202 -2.62 16.79 7.17
N ARG A 203 -3.62 16.18 7.83
CA ARG A 203 -3.54 15.79 9.24
C ARG A 203 -2.52 14.69 9.49
N VAL A 204 -2.51 13.65 8.65
CA VAL A 204 -1.54 12.54 8.80
C VAL A 204 -0.12 13.05 8.52
N ARG A 205 0.08 13.88 7.51
CA ARG A 205 1.39 14.46 7.19
C ARG A 205 1.96 15.32 8.32
N GLN A 206 1.11 16.02 9.06
CA GLN A 206 1.54 16.78 10.24
C GLN A 206 1.94 15.88 11.41
N ALA A 207 1.39 14.66 11.48
CA ALA A 207 1.59 13.75 12.60
C ALA A 207 2.75 12.76 12.41
N VAL A 208 3.15 12.45 11.16
CA VAL A 208 4.21 11.47 10.88
C VAL A 208 5.26 12.02 9.92
N ALA A 209 6.52 11.66 10.16
CA ALA A 209 7.67 12.09 9.36
C ALA A 209 8.12 11.00 8.36
N VAL A 210 7.16 10.33 7.70
CA VAL A 210 7.43 9.33 6.64
C VAL A 210 6.60 9.65 5.40
N PRO A 211 7.02 9.19 4.20
CA PRO A 211 6.23 9.34 2.98
C PRO A 211 4.81 8.78 3.13
N LEU A 212 3.86 9.47 2.50
CA LEU A 212 2.48 9.02 2.40
C LEU A 212 2.18 8.53 0.98
N SER A 213 1.38 7.47 0.88
CA SER A 213 0.80 6.99 -0.37
C SER A 213 -0.72 6.90 -0.27
N LEU A 214 -1.39 6.94 -1.42
CA LEU A 214 -2.85 6.87 -1.50
C LEU A 214 -3.27 5.65 -2.32
N HIS A 215 -4.29 4.95 -1.83
CA HIS A 215 -4.96 3.86 -2.55
C HIS A 215 -6.45 4.19 -2.68
N LEU A 216 -6.84 4.67 -3.87
CA LEU A 216 -8.14 5.32 -4.08
C LEU A 216 -9.00 4.47 -5.01
N HIS A 217 -10.04 3.85 -4.45
CA HIS A 217 -11.08 3.19 -5.23
C HIS A 217 -12.15 4.20 -5.69
N GLY A 218 -13.14 3.71 -6.43
CA GLY A 218 -14.28 4.49 -6.92
C GLY A 218 -14.29 4.63 -8.44
N SER A 219 -15.19 5.48 -8.96
CA SER A 219 -15.21 5.79 -10.39
C SER A 219 -13.91 6.47 -10.81
N ARG A 220 -13.52 6.31 -12.07
CA ARG A 220 -12.29 6.93 -12.63
C ARG A 220 -12.23 8.43 -12.36
N GLN A 221 -13.35 9.14 -12.55
CA GLN A 221 -13.41 10.58 -12.32
C GLN A 221 -13.17 10.94 -10.84
N ARG A 222 -13.77 10.18 -9.91
CA ARG A 222 -13.59 10.41 -8.47
C ARG A 222 -12.17 10.10 -8.02
N ALA A 223 -11.61 8.96 -8.43
CA ALA A 223 -10.25 8.57 -8.09
C ALA A 223 -9.22 9.61 -8.57
N GLN A 224 -9.40 10.15 -9.79
CA GLN A 224 -8.53 11.20 -10.33
C GLN A 224 -8.66 12.53 -9.55
N ALA A 225 -9.87 12.95 -9.20
CA ALA A 225 -10.09 14.15 -8.39
C ALA A 225 -9.48 14.00 -6.98
N ASN A 226 -9.67 12.83 -6.36
CA ASN A 226 -9.10 12.48 -5.06
C ASN A 226 -7.56 12.45 -5.09
N LEU A 227 -6.98 11.87 -6.15
CA LEU A 227 -5.53 11.86 -6.35
C LEU A 227 -4.96 13.27 -6.39
N LEU A 228 -5.57 14.16 -7.19
CA LEU A 228 -5.14 15.55 -7.30
C LEU A 228 -5.27 16.31 -5.98
N ALA A 229 -6.36 16.09 -5.24
CA ALA A 229 -6.57 16.71 -3.94
C ALA A 229 -5.55 16.24 -2.91
N GLY A 230 -5.27 14.93 -2.86
CA GLY A 230 -4.27 14.36 -1.97
C GLY A 230 -2.84 14.77 -2.31
N TYR A 231 -2.50 14.91 -3.60
CA TYR A 231 -1.19 15.40 -4.04
C TYR A 231 -0.93 16.85 -3.63
N ARG A 232 -1.96 17.70 -3.65
CA ARG A 232 -1.85 19.13 -3.29
C ARG A 232 -1.87 19.39 -1.79
N ALA A 233 -2.46 18.48 -1.02
CA ALA A 233 -2.62 18.60 0.43
C ALA A 233 -1.27 18.52 1.11
#